data_AF-A0A2X2TI23-F1
#
_entry.id   AF-A0A2X2TI23-F1
#
_cell.length_a   1.000
_cell.length_b   1.000
_cell.length_c   1.000
_cell.angle_alpha   90.00
_cell.angle_beta   90.00
_cell.angle_gamma   90.00
#
_symmetry.space_group_name_H-M   'P 1'
#
loop_
_entity.id
_entity.type
_entity.pdbx_description
1 polymer ?
#
loop_
_entity_poly.entity_id
_entity_poly.type
_entity_poly.pdbx_seq_one_letter_code
_entity_poly.pdbx_strand_id
1 'polypeptide(L)' 'MPVALVENGTAVNQRVVDGTLNQLGELATQVGSPALIIVGRVVGLRDRLNWFSNH' A
#
# COMPACT_ATOMS: atom_id res chain seq x y z
N MET A 1 9.32 -4.07 10.20
CA MET A 1 8.95 -4.83 8.99
C MET A 1 8.09 -3.94 8.11
N PRO A 2 8.43 -3.69 6.83
CA PRO A 2 7.63 -2.85 5.94
C PRO A 2 6.30 -3.49 5.55
N VAL A 3 5.26 -2.67 5.37
CA VAL A 3 3.93 -3.07 4.91
C VAL A 3 3.38 -2.06 3.91
N ALA A 4 2.56 -2.53 2.97
CA ALA A 4 1.79 -1.68 2.07
C ALA A 4 0.36 -2.21 1.95
N LEU A 5 -0.59 -1.29 1.76
CA LEU A 5 -1.98 -1.59 1.45
C LEU A 5 -2.27 -1.00 0.08
N VAL A 6 -2.80 -1.82 -0.84
CA VAL A 6 -3.15 -1.42 -2.21
C VAL A 6 -4.65 -1.56 -2.37
N GLU A 7 -5.36 -0.44 -2.44
CA GLU A 7 -6.79 -0.36 -2.72
C GLU A 7 -7.02 -0.17 -4.22
N ASN A 8 -8.04 -0.84 -4.75
CA ASN A 8 -8.41 -0.78 -6.18
C ASN A 8 -7.19 -0.99 -7.10
N GLY A 9 -6.38 -2.02 -6.82
CA GLY A 9 -5.15 -2.29 -7.56
C GLY A 9 -5.37 -2.31 -9.08
N THR A 10 -4.51 -1.63 -9.83
CA THR A 10 -4.55 -1.38 -11.29
C THR A 10 -5.69 -0.48 -11.80
N ALA A 11 -6.66 -0.12 -10.97
CA ALA A 11 -7.71 0.82 -11.36
C ALA A 11 -7.17 2.27 -11.43
N VAL A 12 -7.89 3.13 -12.14
CA VAL A 12 -7.54 4.56 -12.25
C VAL A 12 -7.53 5.29 -10.91
N ASN A 13 -8.34 4.82 -9.96
CA ASN A 13 -8.43 5.33 -8.59
C ASN A 13 -7.64 4.47 -7.59
N GLN A 14 -6.59 3.79 -8.05
CA GLN A 14 -5.71 3.03 -7.16
C GLN A 14 -5.11 3.95 -6.10
N ARG A 15 -5.20 3.51 -4.84
CA ARG A 15 -4.53 4.16 -3.71
C ARG A 15 -3.59 3.19 -3.03
N VAL A 16 -2.40 3.66 -2.68
CA VAL A 16 -1.42 2.86 -1.96
C VAL A 16 -0.94 3.64 -0.75
N VAL A 17 -1.07 3.02 0.42
CA VAL A 17 -0.50 3.52 1.68
C VAL A 17 0.52 2.52 2.18
N ASP A 18 1.66 3.01 2.64
CA ASP A 18 2.75 2.17 3.14
C ASP A 18 3.28 2.67 4.48
N GLY A 19 4.01 1.81 5.17
CA GLY A 19 4.57 2.09 6.47
C GLY A 19 5.18 0.85 7.10
N THR A 20 5.07 0.74 8.41
CA THR A 20 5.61 -0.40 9.17
C THR A 20 4.50 -1.26 9.76
N LEU A 21 4.82 -2.54 10.05
CA LEU A 21 3.87 -3.50 10.61
C LEU A 21 3.17 -3.02 11.89
N ASN A 22 3.84 -2.20 12.70
CA ASN A 22 3.25 -1.62 13.92
C ASN A 22 2.14 -0.60 13.61
N GLN A 23 2.15 0.01 12.42
CA GLN A 23 1.16 0.98 11.97
C GLN A 23 0.03 0.34 11.16
N LEU A 24 0.08 -0.97 10.90
CA LEU A 24 -0.83 -1.66 9.98
C LEU A 24 -2.32 -1.44 10.34
N GLY A 25 -2.66 -1.48 11.63
CA GLY A 25 -4.03 -1.26 12.09
C GLY A 25 -4.55 0.14 11.74
N GLU A 26 -3.73 1.16 11.93
CA GLU A 26 -4.07 2.56 11.59
C GLU A 26 -4.07 2.80 10.08
N LEU A 27 -3.16 2.17 9.33
CA LEU A 27 -3.13 2.26 7.87
C LEU A 27 -4.36 1.58 7.24
N ALA A 28 -4.85 0.49 7.84
CA ALA A 28 -6.02 -0.23 7.36
C ALA A 28 -7.33 0.59 7.46
N THR A 29 -7.42 1.56 8.37
CA THR A 29 -8.60 2.45 8.45
C THR A 29 -8.62 3.50 7.34
N GLN A 30 -7.49 3.70 6.65
CA GLN A 30 -7.37 4.69 5.60
C GLN A 30 -7.78 4.16 4.23
N VAL A 31 -7.98 2.85 4.06
CA VAL A 31 -8.33 2.19 2.78
C VAL A 31 -9.68 1.48 2.83
N GLY A 32 -10.39 1.44 1.70
CA GLY A 32 -11.63 0.68 1.53
C GLY A 32 -11.41 -0.60 0.72
N SER A 33 -12.39 -1.50 0.78
CA SER A 33 -12.42 -2.70 -0.09
C SER A 33 -12.80 -2.31 -1.52
N PRO A 34 -12.27 -3.01 -2.55
CA PRO A 34 -11.29 -4.09 -2.47
C PRO A 34 -9.85 -3.60 -2.23
N ALA A 35 -9.15 -4.23 -1.27
CA ALA A 35 -7.76 -3.92 -0.96
C ALA A 35 -6.93 -5.18 -0.64
N LEU A 36 -5.62 -5.09 -0.87
CA LEU A 36 -4.64 -6.12 -0.53
C LEU A 36 -3.60 -5.58 0.46
N ILE A 37 -3.18 -6.42 1.41
CA ILE A 37 -2.08 -6.14 2.34
C ILE A 37 -0.84 -6.91 1.89
N ILE A 38 0.29 -6.22 1.74
CA ILE A 38 1.59 -6.78 1.41
C ILE A 38 2.51 -6.56 2.61
N VAL A 39 3.09 -7.63 3.15
CA VAL A 39 4.04 -7.59 4.28
C VAL A 39 5.38 -8.15 3.85
N GLY A 40 6.45 -7.36 3.96
CA GLY A 40 7.79 -7.84 3.68
C GLY A 40 8.75 -6.76 3.18
N ARG A 41 10.05 -7.10 3.18
CA ARG A 41 11.12 -6.17 2.76
C ARG A 41 10.96 -5.64 1.33
N VAL A 42 10.26 -6.37 0.46
CA VAL A 42 9.99 -5.96 -0.93
C VAL A 42 9.16 -4.67 -1.03
N VAL A 43 8.36 -4.33 -0.01
CA VAL A 43 7.59 -3.08 0.02
C VAL A 43 8.51 -1.85 -0.01
N GLY A 44 9.70 -1.94 0.60
CA GLY A 44 10.68 -0.84 0.57
C GLY A 44 11.25 -0.52 -0.81
N LEU A 45 10.99 -1.34 -1.84
CA LEU A 45 11.34 -1.02 -3.22
C LEU A 45 10.37 -0.03 -3.87
N ARG A 46 9.21 0.22 -3.25
CA ARG A 46 8.17 1.12 -3.76
C ARG A 46 8.73 2.51 -4.08
N ASP A 47 9.57 3.08 -3.21
CA ASP A 47 10.17 4.41 -3.42
C ASP A 47 10.96 4.54 -4.74
N ARG A 48 11.51 3.42 -5.23
CA ARG A 48 12.33 3.39 -6.46
C ARG A 48 11.57 2.91 -7.68
N LEU A 49 10.54 2.09 -7.46
CA LEU A 49 9.80 1.38 -8.52
C LEU A 49 8.38 1.91 -8.69
N ASN A 50 7.98 2.98 -8.02
CA ASN A 50 6.65 3.57 -8.20
C ASN A 50 6.54 4.22 -9.58
N TRP A 51 5.95 3.50 -10.54
CA TRP A 51 5.79 3.94 -11.93
C TRP A 51 4.34 4.25 -12.31
N PHE A 52 3.37 3.73 -11.54
CA PHE A 52 1.93 3.94 -11.78
C PHE A 52 1.44 5.16 -10.99
N SER A 53 0.53 5.94 -11.59
CA SER A 53 0.03 7.20 -11.04
C SER A 53 -0.41 7.05 -9.58
N ASN A 54 0.08 7.93 -8.70
CA ASN A 54 -0.52 8.13 -7.38
C ASN A 54 -1.65 9.16 -7.54
N HIS A 55 -2.87 8.77 -7.22
CA HIS A 55 -3.96 9.72 -6.95
C HIS A 55 -4.08 9.92 -5.44
#